data_AF-A0A6P0MHJ5-F1
#
_entry.id   AF-A0A6P0MHJ5-F1
#
_cell.length_a   1.000
_cell.length_b   1.000
_cell.length_c   1.000
_cell.angle_alpha   90.00
_cell.angle_beta   90.00
_cell.angle_gamma   90.00
#
_symmetry.space_group_name_H-M   'P 1'
#
loop_
_entity.id
_entity.type
_entity.pdbx_description
1 polymer ?
#
loop_
_entity_poly.entity_id
_entity_poly.type
_entity_poly.pdbx_seq_one_letter_code
_entity_poly.pdbx_strand_id
1 'polypeptide(L)'
;MSQIVNRIGKAYPSVVDPRTMQLIPFPKGNLVKIPRSKRVSWGLKERGQYIAQWYRQGYPDPPEGWKEYDIHHIKPREFGGSNEFENLVPVLRKVHQEQFNAFWRDW
;
A
#
# COMPACT_ATOMS: atom_id res chain seq x y z
N MET A 1 11.71 11.63 -16.76
CA MET A 1 11.90 10.55 -15.77
C MET A 1 11.36 9.27 -16.37
N SER A 2 12.08 8.15 -16.28
CA SER A 2 11.61 6.86 -16.77
C SER A 2 10.50 6.32 -15.87
N GLN A 3 9.44 5.79 -16.49
CA GLN A 3 8.33 5.14 -15.79
C GLN A 3 8.81 3.82 -15.17
N ILE A 4 8.48 3.55 -13.91
CA ILE A 4 8.79 2.27 -13.28
C ILE A 4 7.84 1.21 -13.85
N VAL A 5 8.41 0.15 -14.41
CA VAL A 5 7.69 -0.98 -14.98
C VAL A 5 8.16 -2.29 -14.33
N ASN A 6 7.26 -3.25 -14.21
CA ASN A 6 7.59 -4.61 -13.76
C ASN A 6 8.13 -5.48 -14.92
N ARG A 7 8.34 -6.79 -14.68
CA ARG A 7 8.97 -7.70 -15.66
C ARG A 7 8.19 -7.90 -16.96
N ILE A 8 6.90 -7.59 -16.95
CA ILE A 8 6.02 -7.72 -18.12
C ILE A 8 5.69 -6.35 -18.75
N GLY A 9 6.40 -5.29 -18.35
CA GLY A 9 6.21 -3.93 -18.88
C GLY A 9 4.99 -3.20 -18.32
N LYS A 10 4.32 -3.73 -17.29
CA LYS A 10 3.23 -3.02 -16.63
C LYS A 10 3.79 -1.91 -15.75
N ALA A 11 3.28 -0.69 -15.94
CA ALA A 11 3.67 0.48 -15.16
C ALA A 11 3.16 0.43 -13.71
N TYR A 12 3.93 1.03 -12.81
CA TYR A 12 3.51 1.25 -11.43
C TYR A 12 2.27 2.16 -11.39
N PRO A 13 1.23 1.85 -10.58
CA PRO A 13 -0.01 2.63 -10.57
C PRO A 13 0.18 4.09 -10.16
N SER A 14 -0.42 5.02 -10.91
CA SER A 14 -0.47 6.45 -10.58
C SER A 14 -1.71 6.76 -9.76
N VAL A 15 -1.66 6.47 -8.45
CA VAL A 15 -2.77 6.64 -7.51
C VAL A 15 -2.41 7.68 -6.47
N VAL A 16 -3.33 8.62 -6.17
CA VAL A 16 -3.12 9.67 -5.16
C VAL A 16 -3.33 9.11 -3.75
N ASP A 17 -2.39 9.37 -2.84
CA ASP A 17 -2.53 9.15 -1.41
C ASP A 17 -3.45 10.24 -0.82
N PRO A 18 -4.61 9.90 -0.25
CA PRO A 18 -5.55 10.88 0.28
C PRO A 18 -5.02 11.67 1.49
N ARG A 19 -3.90 11.28 2.12
CA ARG A 19 -3.26 12.03 3.21
C ARG A 19 -2.42 13.19 2.71
N THR A 20 -1.66 12.95 1.63
CA THR A 20 -0.61 13.85 1.16
C THR A 20 -1.00 14.59 -0.12
N MET A 21 -2.06 14.14 -0.80
CA MET A 21 -2.46 14.61 -2.12
C MET A 21 -1.36 14.43 -3.18
N GLN A 22 -0.41 13.53 -2.93
CA GLN A 22 0.67 13.17 -3.84
C GLN A 22 0.46 11.75 -4.35
N LEU A 23 1.11 11.41 -5.47
CA LEU A 23 1.13 10.02 -5.95
C LEU A 23 1.79 9.12 -4.90
N ILE A 24 1.20 7.94 -4.69
CA ILE A 24 1.81 6.89 -3.88
C ILE A 24 3.19 6.59 -4.50
N PRO A 25 4.28 6.75 -3.76
CA PRO A 25 5.61 6.58 -4.32
C PRO A 25 5.91 5.11 -4.60
N PHE A 26 6.86 4.84 -5.49
CA PHE A 26 7.49 3.54 -5.56
C PHE A 26 8.33 3.32 -4.28
N PRO A 27 8.31 2.13 -3.66
CA PRO A 27 8.99 1.92 -2.39
C PRO A 27 10.50 2.12 -2.48
N LYS A 28 11.08 2.69 -1.42
CA LYS A 28 12.53 2.87 -1.27
C LYS A 28 13.21 1.56 -0.83
N GLY A 29 14.49 1.44 -1.17
CA GLY A 29 15.36 0.34 -0.75
C GLY A 29 15.21 -0.94 -1.57
N ASN A 30 15.92 -1.99 -1.15
CA ASN A 30 15.98 -3.25 -1.91
C ASN A 30 14.64 -4.01 -1.85
N LEU A 31 14.25 -4.58 -2.99
CA LEU A 31 13.05 -5.41 -3.17
C LEU A 31 13.42 -6.89 -3.30
N VAL A 32 14.16 -7.39 -2.30
CA VAL A 32 14.52 -8.80 -2.18
C VAL A 32 13.45 -9.51 -1.36
N LYS A 33 12.94 -10.64 -1.87
CA LYS A 33 11.92 -11.43 -1.18
C LYS A 33 12.44 -11.94 0.16
N ILE A 34 11.64 -11.77 1.21
CA ILE A 34 11.94 -12.30 2.55
C ILE A 34 11.07 -13.52 2.89
N PRO A 35 11.56 -14.44 3.74
CA PRO A 35 10.77 -15.58 4.23
C PRO A 35 9.46 -15.13 4.88
N ARG A 36 8.39 -15.93 4.73
CA ARG A 36 7.06 -15.61 5.31
C ARG A 36 7.11 -15.36 6.82
N SER A 37 7.94 -16.12 7.55
CA SER A 37 8.13 -15.98 9.00
C SER A 37 8.76 -14.65 9.43
N LYS A 38 9.40 -13.92 8.52
CA LYS A 38 9.98 -12.59 8.78
C LYS A 38 9.05 -11.45 8.35
N ARG A 39 7.90 -11.75 7.77
CA ARG A 39 6.93 -10.73 7.32
C ARG A 39 6.05 -10.30 8.47
N VAL A 40 5.75 -9.02 8.56
CA VAL A 40 4.78 -8.51 9.53
C VAL A 40 3.40 -9.15 9.32
N SER A 41 2.69 -9.41 10.43
CA SER A 41 1.30 -9.86 10.40
C SER A 41 0.42 -8.81 9.72
N TRP A 42 -0.67 -9.25 9.10
CA TRP A 42 -1.68 -8.33 8.58
C TRP A 42 -3.04 -9.01 8.58
N GLY A 43 -3.95 -8.48 9.38
CA GLY A 43 -5.34 -8.89 9.46
C GLY A 43 -6.22 -7.79 10.06
N LEU A 44 -7.34 -8.18 10.66
CA LEU A 44 -8.32 -7.23 11.20
C LEU A 44 -7.74 -6.34 12.31
N LYS A 45 -6.85 -6.88 13.14
CA LYS A 45 -6.19 -6.14 14.23
C LYS A 45 -5.32 -5.02 13.69
N GLU A 46 -4.39 -5.31 12.79
CA GLU A 46 -3.47 -4.33 12.21
C GLU A 46 -4.23 -3.29 11.37
N ARG A 47 -5.27 -3.73 10.64
CA ARG A 47 -6.17 -2.81 9.93
C ARG A 47 -6.83 -1.82 10.89
N GLY A 48 -7.36 -2.29 12.02
CA GLY A 48 -7.96 -1.44 13.04
C GLY A 48 -6.96 -0.48 13.67
N GLN A 49 -5.72 -0.92 13.92
CA GLN A 49 -4.65 -0.08 14.45
C GLN A 49 -4.29 1.07 13.50
N TYR A 50 -4.21 0.80 12.20
CA TYR A 50 -3.98 1.84 11.19
C TYR A 50 -5.12 2.86 11.17
N ILE A 51 -6.38 2.42 11.16
CA ILE A 51 -7.55 3.31 11.13
C ILE A 51 -7.62 4.16 12.42
N ALA A 52 -7.30 3.57 13.57
CA ALA A 52 -7.22 4.33 14.80
C ALA A 52 -6.11 5.39 14.74
N GLN A 53 -4.96 5.09 14.13
CA GLN A 53 -3.89 6.08 13.93
C GLN A 53 -4.29 7.16 12.92
N TRP A 54 -4.99 6.79 11.85
CA TRP A 54 -5.53 7.70 10.86
C TRP A 54 -6.37 8.81 11.51
N TYR A 55 -7.32 8.43 12.39
CA TYR A 55 -8.10 9.42 13.12
C TYR A 55 -7.28 10.22 14.14
N ARG A 56 -6.28 9.60 14.81
CA ARG A 56 -5.36 10.34 15.70
C ARG A 56 -4.56 11.41 14.97
N GLN A 57 -4.28 11.22 13.68
CA GLN A 57 -3.62 12.20 12.82
C GLN A 57 -4.59 13.28 12.28
N GLY A 58 -5.87 13.24 12.68
CA GLY A 58 -6.87 14.23 12.29
C GLY A 58 -7.47 14.06 10.90
N TYR A 59 -7.23 12.91 10.26
CA TYR A 59 -7.79 12.66 8.93
C TYR A 59 -9.26 12.23 9.01
N PRO A 60 -10.13 12.74 8.12
CA PRO A 60 -11.51 12.30 8.02
C PRO A 60 -11.60 10.91 7.40
N ASP A 61 -12.80 10.31 7.41
CA ASP A 61 -13.04 9.10 6.64
C ASP A 61 -12.65 9.29 5.16
N PRO A 62 -12.09 8.25 4.51
CA PRO A 62 -11.94 8.29 3.06
C PRO A 62 -13.34 8.41 2.41
N PRO A 63 -13.43 8.98 1.19
CA PRO A 63 -14.69 9.02 0.44
C PRO A 63 -15.40 7.67 0.46
N GLU A 64 -16.73 7.64 0.62
CA GLU A 64 -17.52 6.38 0.67
C GLU A 64 -17.24 5.46 1.87
N GLY A 65 -16.32 5.85 2.77
CA GLY A 65 -16.03 5.16 4.01
C GLY A 65 -15.12 3.93 3.86
N TRP A 66 -14.67 3.41 5.00
CA TRP A 66 -13.66 2.35 5.07
C TRP A 66 -14.05 1.02 4.41
N LYS A 67 -15.33 0.78 4.13
CA LYS A 67 -15.79 -0.48 3.51
C LYS A 67 -15.25 -0.66 2.10
N GLU A 68 -15.11 0.44 1.37
CA GLU A 68 -14.66 0.46 -0.03
C GLU A 68 -13.13 0.47 -0.16
N TYR A 69 -12.42 0.59 0.95
CA TYR A 69 -10.97 0.75 1.00
C TYR A 69 -10.26 -0.48 1.58
N ASP A 70 -9.19 -0.85 0.89
CA ASP A 70 -8.13 -1.69 1.44
C ASP A 70 -6.97 -0.79 1.89
N ILE A 71 -6.11 -1.28 2.78
CA ILE A 71 -4.89 -0.57 3.16
C ILE A 71 -3.74 -1.24 2.43
N HIS A 72 -3.09 -0.48 1.56
CA HIS A 72 -1.98 -0.92 0.73
C HIS A 72 -0.65 -0.67 1.44
N HIS A 73 0.22 -1.66 1.44
CA HIS A 73 1.62 -1.51 1.81
C HIS A 73 2.42 -0.94 0.63
N ILE A 74 2.91 0.29 0.73
CA ILE A 74 3.73 0.96 -0.30
C ILE A 74 4.94 0.09 -0.66
N LYS A 75 5.70 -0.37 0.35
CA LYS A 75 6.60 -1.50 0.23
C LYS A 75 5.84 -2.76 0.63
N PRO A 76 5.60 -3.73 -0.26
CA PRO A 76 4.92 -4.97 0.11
C PRO A 76 5.67 -5.74 1.20
N ARG A 77 4.89 -6.43 2.06
CA ARG A 77 5.43 -7.27 3.14
C ARG A 77 6.38 -8.37 2.63
N GLU A 78 6.16 -8.87 1.41
CA GLU A 78 7.04 -9.88 0.83
C GLU A 78 8.46 -9.38 0.55
N PHE A 79 8.64 -8.07 0.46
CA PHE A 79 9.93 -7.39 0.28
C PHE A 79 10.41 -6.69 1.58
N GLY A 80 9.82 -7.04 2.73
CA GLY A 80 10.18 -6.46 4.03
C GLY A 80 9.53 -5.11 4.34
N GLY A 81 8.38 -4.80 3.74
CA GLY A 81 7.54 -3.69 4.20
C GLY A 81 7.00 -3.90 5.61
N SER A 82 6.96 -2.81 6.40
CA SER A 82 6.45 -2.77 7.77
C SER A 82 4.97 -2.35 7.81
N ASN A 83 4.36 -2.44 9.01
CA ASN A 83 3.04 -1.87 9.27
C ASN A 83 3.11 -0.42 9.80
N GLU A 84 4.26 0.25 9.64
CA GLU A 84 4.38 1.66 10.00
C GLU A 84 3.43 2.49 9.15
N PHE A 85 2.87 3.54 9.74
CA PHE A 85 1.81 4.34 9.13
C PHE A 85 2.26 4.94 7.79
N GLU A 86 3.52 5.34 7.66
CA GLU A 86 4.11 5.91 6.46
C GLU A 86 4.26 4.89 5.33
N ASN A 87 4.31 3.58 5.64
CA ASN A 87 4.35 2.51 4.66
C ASN A 87 2.95 2.01 4.26
N LEU A 88 1.90 2.57 4.85
CA LEU A 88 0.51 2.15 4.66
C LEU A 88 -0.33 3.29 4.10
N VAL A 89 -1.18 3.00 3.11
CA VAL A 89 -2.05 4.00 2.46
C VAL A 89 -3.41 3.39 2.13
N PRO A 90 -4.54 4.05 2.43
CA PRO A 90 -5.84 3.56 2.01
C PRO A 90 -6.00 3.76 0.51
N VAL A 91 -6.45 2.73 -0.18
CA VAL A 91 -6.76 2.75 -1.61
C VAL A 91 -8.09 2.05 -1.84
N LEU A 92 -8.83 2.47 -2.87
CA LEU A 92 -10.04 1.76 -3.28
C LEU A 92 -9.73 0.29 -3.53
N ARG A 93 -10.57 -0.60 -3.04
CA ARG A 93 -10.39 -2.06 -3.16
C ARG A 93 -10.15 -2.48 -4.61
N LYS A 94 -10.91 -1.91 -5.55
CA LYS A 94 -10.74 -2.18 -6.98
C LYS A 94 -9.33 -1.81 -7.47
N VAL A 95 -8.84 -0.63 -7.08
CA VAL A 95 -7.48 -0.16 -7.43
C VAL A 95 -6.42 -1.06 -6.80
N HIS A 96 -6.60 -1.47 -5.55
CA HIS A 96 -5.69 -2.39 -4.88
C HIS A 96 -5.57 -3.72 -5.62
N GLN A 97 -6.71 -4.31 -5.96
CA GLN A 97 -6.78 -5.66 -6.54
C GLN A 97 -6.39 -5.70 -8.02
N GLU A 98 -6.85 -4.73 -8.81
CA GLU A 98 -6.65 -4.75 -10.27
C GLU A 98 -5.34 -4.08 -10.71
N GLN A 99 -4.82 -3.13 -9.93
CA GLN A 99 -3.62 -2.37 -10.29
C GLN A 99 -2.42 -2.75 -9.43
N PHE A 100 -2.45 -2.51 -8.12
CA PHE A 100 -1.29 -2.76 -7.25
C PHE A 100 -0.94 -4.25 -7.15
N ASN A 101 -1.91 -5.12 -6.85
CA ASN A 101 -1.67 -6.56 -6.78
C ASN A 101 -1.20 -7.12 -8.13
N ALA A 102 -1.76 -6.61 -9.23
CA ALA A 102 -1.36 -7.02 -10.57
C ALA A 102 0.04 -6.54 -10.97
N PHE A 103 0.48 -5.38 -10.47
CA PHE A 103 1.86 -4.91 -10.66
C PHE A 103 2.84 -5.78 -9.87
N TRP A 104 2.59 -5.98 -8.58
CA TRP A 104 3.50 -6.68 -7.67
C TRP A 104 3.61 -8.18 -7.92
N ARG A 105 2.56 -8.82 -8.44
CA ARG A 105 2.59 -10.23 -8.85
C ARG A 105 3.70 -10.51 -9.87
N ASP A 106 3.97 -9.55 -10.77
CA ASP A 106 4.91 -9.69 -11.88
C ASP A 106 6.18 -8.81 -11.69
N TRP A 107 6.48 -8.41 -10.44
CA TRP A 107 7.71 -7.69 -10.04
C TRP A 107 8.96 -8.59 -10.03
#